data_AF-A0A6I2VCF1-F1
#
_entry.id   AF-A0A6I2VCF1-F1
#
_cell.length_a   1.000
_cell.length_b   1.000
_cell.length_c   1.000
_cell.angle_alpha   90.00
_cell.angle_beta   90.00
_cell.angle_gamma   90.00
#
_symmetry.space_group_name_H-M   'P 1'
#
loop_
_entity.id
_entity.type
_entity.pdbx_description
1 polymer ?
#
loop_
_entity_poly.entity_id
_entity_poly.type
_entity_poly.pdbx_seq_one_letter_code
_entity_poly.pdbx_strand_id
1 'polypeptide(L)'
;MSDEERIVANSVLPARREPLRLRTSDGLTLVGELALPDESPPVATIICVHPLPTHGGMMDSHVLRKMSWRLPALAGIAVLRFNTRGTTSAAGTSEGAFDEARGEGLDLLAAIREVVARGLPDPWLVGWSFGTDVILRHGNVEPVRGAILLSPPLRFSTDDDLQGWASSGRALTCLVPELDDYLRPDAARERFAVIPQAEVVGVDNAKHLWVGESSVSIVLNEIVARIVPSRVPLPSTWAGEMTRWSDL
;
A
#
# COMPACT_ATOMS: atom_id res chain seq x y z
N MET A 1 -25.58 19.30 -17.10
CA MET A 1 -24.65 18.18 -17.33
C MET A 1 -23.43 18.54 -16.51
N SER A 2 -23.08 17.79 -15.47
CA SER A 2 -21.82 18.05 -14.75
C SER A 2 -20.69 17.75 -15.73
N ASP A 3 -19.82 18.72 -15.99
CA ASP A 3 -18.64 18.49 -16.81
C ASP A 3 -17.70 17.57 -16.04
N GLU A 4 -17.65 16.29 -16.44
CA GLU A 4 -16.73 15.33 -15.87
C GLU A 4 -15.28 15.73 -16.19
N GLU A 5 -14.45 15.89 -15.16
CA GLU A 5 -13.05 16.22 -15.32
C GLU A 5 -12.16 14.97 -15.35
N ARG A 6 -11.11 14.99 -16.16
CA ARG A 6 -10.13 13.90 -16.21
C ARG A 6 -9.30 13.80 -14.93
N ILE A 7 -9.17 12.59 -14.40
CA ILE A 7 -8.26 12.24 -13.31
C ILE A 7 -6.84 12.18 -13.88
N VAL A 8 -5.92 12.95 -13.30
CA VAL A 8 -4.51 12.98 -13.69
C VAL A 8 -3.59 12.89 -12.45
N ALA A 9 -2.28 12.96 -12.66
CA ALA A 9 -1.26 12.65 -11.65
C ALA A 9 -1.41 13.39 -10.32
N ASN A 10 -1.90 14.63 -10.32
CA ASN A 10 -2.09 15.46 -9.12
C ASN A 10 -3.56 15.62 -8.72
N SER A 11 -4.48 14.83 -9.27
CA SER A 11 -5.88 14.79 -8.82
C SER A 11 -5.99 14.30 -7.39
N VAL A 12 -6.62 15.11 -6.55
CA VAL A 12 -7.02 14.75 -5.18
C VAL A 12 -8.54 14.77 -5.13
N LEU A 13 -9.13 13.60 -4.88
CA LEU A 13 -10.57 13.43 -4.80
C LEU A 13 -11.06 13.61 -3.35
N PRO A 14 -12.37 13.88 -3.14
CA PRO A 14 -12.94 14.11 -1.82
C PRO A 14 -12.68 12.92 -0.88
N ALA A 15 -12.17 13.23 0.30
CA ALA A 15 -11.96 12.27 1.38
C ALA A 15 -11.71 13.04 2.68
N ARG A 16 -12.12 12.47 3.81
CA ARG A 16 -11.72 12.98 5.13
C ARG A 16 -10.32 12.47 5.44
N ARG A 17 -9.37 13.39 5.52
CA ARG A 17 -7.96 13.07 5.79
C ARG A 17 -7.57 13.57 7.16
N GLU A 18 -7.02 12.69 7.97
CA GLU A 18 -6.60 12.99 9.33
C GLU A 18 -5.14 12.59 9.54
N PRO A 19 -4.31 13.45 10.15
CA PRO A 19 -2.97 13.07 10.57
C PRO A 19 -3.05 12.06 11.72
N LEU A 20 -2.13 11.10 11.72
CA LEU A 20 -2.00 10.06 12.73
C LEU A 20 -0.67 10.12 13.47
N ARG A 21 -0.72 9.70 14.75
CA ARG A 21 0.45 9.33 15.55
C ARG A 21 0.27 7.89 16.01
N LEU A 22 1.07 6.97 15.47
CA LEU A 22 1.01 5.56 15.85
C LEU A 22 2.01 5.29 16.97
N ARG A 23 1.58 4.62 18.05
CA ARG A 23 2.50 4.17 19.11
C ARG A 23 2.88 2.71 18.91
N THR A 24 4.18 2.46 18.77
CA THR A 24 4.73 1.11 18.68
C THR A 24 4.84 0.48 20.08
N SER A 25 4.98 -0.84 20.14
CA SER A 25 5.12 -1.56 21.41
C SER A 25 6.47 -1.36 22.08
N ASP A 26 7.50 -0.92 21.32
CA ASP A 26 8.80 -0.48 21.82
C ASP A 26 8.84 1.02 22.18
N GLY A 27 7.69 1.71 22.16
CA GLY A 27 7.53 3.07 22.71
C GLY A 27 7.82 4.21 21.72
N LEU A 28 8.02 3.92 20.43
CA LEU A 28 8.21 4.94 19.40
C LEU A 28 6.87 5.54 18.95
N THR A 29 6.93 6.79 18.50
CA THR A 29 5.84 7.51 17.87
C THR A 29 6.13 7.66 16.38
N LEU A 30 5.24 7.12 15.55
CA LEU A 30 5.33 7.19 14.09
C LEU A 30 4.34 8.20 13.53
N VAL A 31 4.70 8.82 12.42
CA VAL A 31 3.85 9.75 11.67
C VAL A 31 3.02 8.98 10.64
N GLY A 32 1.75 9.30 10.52
CA GLY A 32 0.90 8.77 9.45
C GLY A 32 -0.25 9.68 9.06
N GLU A 33 -1.08 9.17 8.16
CA GLU A 33 -2.32 9.78 7.68
C GLU A 33 -3.32 8.66 7.44
N LEU A 34 -4.57 8.89 7.83
CA LEU A 34 -5.71 8.06 7.44
C LEU A 34 -6.64 8.88 6.54
N ALA A 35 -6.90 8.36 5.35
CA ALA A 35 -7.87 8.90 4.41
C ALA A 35 -9.12 8.01 4.39
N LEU A 36 -10.28 8.59 4.68
CA LEU A 36 -11.58 7.93 4.75
C LEU A 36 -12.51 8.45 3.66
N PRO A 37 -13.43 7.63 3.13
CA PRO A 37 -14.51 8.15 2.29
C PRO A 37 -15.27 9.25 3.03
N ASP A 38 -15.69 10.27 2.29
CA ASP A 38 -16.25 11.50 2.85
C ASP A 38 -17.69 11.27 3.35
N GLU A 39 -18.52 10.70 2.49
CA GLU A 39 -19.97 10.60 2.71
C GLU A 39 -20.46 9.22 3.20
N SER A 40 -19.60 8.21 3.23
CA SER A 40 -19.99 6.83 3.57
C SER A 40 -18.96 6.12 4.44
N PRO A 41 -19.38 5.09 5.22
CA PRO A 41 -18.44 4.18 5.86
C PRO A 41 -17.56 3.48 4.82
N PRO A 42 -16.26 3.26 5.11
CA PRO A 42 -15.40 2.49 4.22
C PRO A 42 -15.90 1.05 4.08
N VAL A 43 -15.71 0.46 2.89
CA VAL A 43 -16.05 -0.95 2.63
C VAL A 43 -14.87 -1.90 2.88
N ALA A 44 -13.66 -1.37 2.90
CA ALA A 44 -12.41 -2.08 3.19
C ALA A 44 -11.33 -1.08 3.61
N THR A 45 -10.19 -1.58 4.08
CA THR A 45 -9.06 -0.75 4.53
C THR A 45 -7.75 -1.22 3.92
N ILE A 46 -6.95 -0.29 3.39
CA ILE A 46 -5.57 -0.53 2.96
C ILE A 46 -4.61 0.09 3.97
N ILE A 47 -3.65 -0.69 4.44
CA ILE A 47 -2.49 -0.23 5.19
C ILE A 47 -1.27 -0.24 4.25
N CYS A 48 -0.72 0.93 3.99
CA CYS A 48 0.39 1.13 3.07
C CYS A 48 1.74 1.06 3.79
N VAL A 49 2.67 0.26 3.27
CA VAL A 49 4.07 0.21 3.72
C VAL A 49 4.98 0.68 2.58
N HIS A 50 5.71 1.76 2.82
CA HIS A 50 6.46 2.49 1.79
C HIS A 50 7.74 1.77 1.33
N PRO A 51 8.29 2.16 0.15
CA PRO A 51 9.59 1.68 -0.33
C PRO A 51 10.75 2.12 0.57
N LEU A 52 11.96 1.66 0.24
CA LEU A 52 13.13 1.74 1.13
C LEU A 52 13.44 3.18 1.59
N PRO A 53 13.42 3.48 2.90
CA PRO A 53 13.58 4.85 3.38
C PRO A 53 14.95 5.46 3.13
N THR A 54 16.01 4.63 3.15
CA THR A 54 17.38 5.08 2.85
C THR A 54 17.58 5.54 1.41
N HIS A 55 16.60 5.30 0.52
CA HIS A 55 16.59 5.73 -0.88
C HIS A 55 15.43 6.70 -1.17
N GLY A 56 14.94 7.40 -0.14
CA GLY A 56 13.88 8.41 -0.26
C GLY A 56 12.45 7.85 -0.25
N GLY A 57 12.28 6.56 0.05
CA GLY A 57 10.95 5.98 0.27
C GLY A 57 10.29 6.49 1.54
N MET A 58 9.01 6.86 1.44
CA MET A 58 8.24 7.42 2.55
C MET A 58 6.73 7.31 2.28
N MET A 59 5.87 7.65 3.25
CA MET A 59 4.42 7.53 3.11
C MET A 59 3.80 8.33 1.95
N ASP A 60 4.43 9.41 1.50
CA ASP A 60 4.07 10.25 0.33
C ASP A 60 4.61 9.73 -1.01
N SER A 61 5.23 8.54 -1.05
CA SER A 61 5.70 7.95 -2.31
C SER A 61 4.53 7.82 -3.29
N HIS A 62 4.76 8.14 -4.56
CA HIS A 62 3.68 8.58 -5.46
C HIS A 62 2.54 7.57 -5.64
N VAL A 63 2.81 6.26 -5.63
CA VAL A 63 1.75 5.24 -5.71
C VAL A 63 0.88 5.28 -4.46
N LEU A 64 1.49 5.27 -3.27
CA LEU A 64 0.78 5.27 -1.98
C LEU A 64 -0.01 6.57 -1.78
N ARG A 65 0.59 7.70 -2.15
CA ARG A 65 -0.08 9.00 -2.09
C ARG A 65 -1.30 9.04 -3.01
N LYS A 66 -1.18 8.54 -4.25
CA LYS A 66 -2.31 8.48 -5.18
C LYS A 66 -3.40 7.50 -4.74
N MET A 67 -3.06 6.44 -4.01
CA MET A 67 -4.07 5.61 -3.33
C MET A 67 -4.89 6.44 -2.34
N SER A 68 -4.24 7.14 -1.39
CA SER A 68 -4.91 8.03 -0.42
C SER A 68 -5.71 9.15 -1.09
N TRP A 69 -5.23 9.66 -2.22
CA TRP A 69 -5.92 10.71 -2.96
C TRP A 69 -7.18 10.25 -3.69
N ARG A 70 -7.29 8.97 -4.07
CA ARG A 70 -8.28 8.54 -5.06
C ARG A 70 -9.19 7.40 -4.58
N LEU A 71 -8.65 6.39 -3.91
CA LEU A 71 -9.41 5.19 -3.55
C LEU A 71 -10.55 5.41 -2.54
N PRO A 72 -10.48 6.39 -1.61
CA PRO A 72 -11.64 6.72 -0.78
C PRO A 72 -12.87 7.11 -1.60
N ALA A 73 -12.70 7.94 -2.64
CA ALA A 73 -13.79 8.39 -3.49
C ALA A 73 -14.19 7.36 -4.56
N LEU A 74 -13.19 6.74 -5.23
CA LEU A 74 -13.46 5.85 -6.37
C LEU A 74 -13.94 4.46 -5.96
N ALA A 75 -13.50 3.97 -4.80
CA ALA A 75 -13.74 2.58 -4.38
C ALA A 75 -14.33 2.47 -2.97
N GLY A 76 -14.46 3.57 -2.22
CA GLY A 76 -14.95 3.52 -0.83
C GLY A 76 -13.95 2.90 0.14
N ILE A 77 -12.66 2.90 -0.19
CA ILE A 77 -11.62 2.23 0.61
C ILE A 77 -10.95 3.24 1.55
N ALA A 78 -10.86 2.90 2.83
CA ALA A 78 -10.01 3.64 3.77
C ALA A 78 -8.53 3.36 3.48
N VAL A 79 -7.69 4.39 3.50
CA VAL A 79 -6.24 4.25 3.22
C VAL A 79 -5.44 4.82 4.38
N LEU A 80 -4.78 3.95 5.14
CA LEU A 80 -3.80 4.32 6.15
C LEU A 80 -2.41 4.23 5.52
N ARG A 81 -1.64 5.31 5.61
CA ARG A 81 -0.24 5.36 5.21
C ARG A 81 0.58 5.97 6.34
N PHE A 82 1.78 5.45 6.58
CA PHE A 82 2.62 5.89 7.69
C PHE A 82 4.09 5.80 7.31
N ASN A 83 4.92 6.62 7.95
CA ASN A 83 6.37 6.52 7.88
C ASN A 83 6.85 5.47 8.89
N THR A 84 7.62 4.49 8.44
CA THR A 84 8.33 3.58 9.35
C THR A 84 9.37 4.36 10.17
N ARG A 85 9.89 3.75 11.22
CA ARG A 85 10.89 4.32 12.13
C ARG A 85 12.04 5.01 11.38
N GLY A 86 12.40 6.22 11.84
CA GLY A 86 13.44 7.06 11.24
C GLY A 86 13.10 7.71 9.89
N THR A 87 11.93 7.44 9.29
CA THR A 87 11.55 7.98 7.99
C THR A 87 10.95 9.39 8.11
N THR A 88 11.28 10.26 7.17
CA THR A 88 10.77 11.65 7.08
C THR A 88 9.92 11.84 5.84
N SER A 89 8.81 12.58 5.99
CA SER A 89 7.95 13.07 4.90
C SER A 89 7.52 14.51 5.19
N ALA A 90 6.64 15.08 4.36
CA ALA A 90 6.09 16.42 4.61
C ALA A 90 5.29 16.51 5.93
N ALA A 91 4.76 15.37 6.41
CA ALA A 91 4.04 15.28 7.68
C ALA A 91 4.95 15.20 8.93
N GLY A 92 6.27 15.12 8.72
CA GLY A 92 7.29 15.05 9.78
C GLY A 92 8.09 13.75 9.78
N THR A 93 8.82 13.53 10.88
CA THR A 93 9.75 12.40 11.05
C THR A 93 9.24 11.43 12.10
N SER A 94 9.19 10.15 11.75
CA SER A 94 8.92 9.06 12.71
C SER A 94 10.14 8.83 13.59
N GLU A 95 9.93 8.56 14.88
CA GLU A 95 11.01 8.28 15.83
C GLU A 95 11.75 6.96 15.48
N GLY A 96 12.92 6.75 16.11
CA GLY A 96 13.75 5.56 15.89
C GLY A 96 14.65 5.65 14.66
N ALA A 97 15.11 4.51 14.18
CA ALA A 97 16.01 4.39 13.02
C ALA A 97 15.69 3.13 12.23
N PHE A 98 15.98 3.18 10.92
CA PHE A 98 15.85 2.04 10.01
C PHE A 98 16.57 0.80 10.55
N ASP A 99 15.89 -0.35 10.51
CA ASP A 99 16.34 -1.62 11.08
C ASP A 99 16.07 -2.83 10.17
N GLU A 100 16.18 -2.63 8.85
CA GLU A 100 16.26 -3.72 7.87
C GLU A 100 15.08 -4.72 7.94
N ALA A 101 13.86 -4.18 8.10
CA ALA A 101 12.62 -4.94 8.23
C ALA A 101 12.52 -5.79 9.52
N ARG A 102 13.34 -5.52 10.53
CA ARG A 102 13.18 -6.10 11.88
C ARG A 102 12.28 -5.20 12.73
N GLY A 103 12.80 -4.04 13.13
CA GLY A 103 12.04 -3.03 13.87
C GLY A 103 10.77 -2.57 13.16
N GLU A 104 10.79 -2.44 11.83
CA GLU A 104 9.62 -2.01 11.05
C GLU A 104 8.42 -2.97 11.17
N GLY A 105 8.63 -4.20 11.62
CA GLY A 105 7.54 -5.10 12.00
C GLY A 105 6.67 -4.54 13.13
N LEU A 106 7.29 -3.94 14.16
CA LEU A 106 6.55 -3.31 15.26
C LEU A 106 5.78 -2.06 14.79
N ASP A 107 6.30 -1.40 13.77
CA ASP A 107 5.67 -0.24 13.13
C ASP A 107 4.41 -0.66 12.36
N LEU A 108 4.52 -1.72 11.54
CA LEU A 108 3.39 -2.31 10.82
C LEU A 108 2.31 -2.80 11.80
N LEU A 109 2.70 -3.50 12.87
CA LEU A 109 1.77 -3.95 13.90
C LEU A 109 1.06 -2.77 14.61
N ALA A 110 1.73 -1.62 14.77
CA ALA A 110 1.09 -0.42 15.29
C ALA A 110 0.01 0.14 14.34
N ALA A 111 0.28 0.15 13.03
CA ALA A 111 -0.70 0.55 12.04
C ALA A 111 -1.91 -0.41 11.99
N ILE A 112 -1.67 -1.72 12.08
CA ILE A 112 -2.74 -2.74 12.14
C ILE A 112 -3.59 -2.53 13.41
N ARG A 113 -2.95 -2.33 14.58
CA ARG A 113 -3.68 -2.04 15.83
C ARG A 113 -4.55 -0.80 15.74
N GLU A 114 -4.08 0.27 15.08
CA GLU A 114 -4.86 1.49 14.88
C GLU A 114 -6.12 1.22 14.04
N VAL A 115 -5.99 0.45 12.95
CA VAL A 115 -7.13 0.03 12.12
C VAL A 115 -8.15 -0.78 12.93
N VAL A 116 -7.68 -1.72 13.75
CA VAL A 116 -8.53 -2.53 14.65
C VAL A 116 -9.21 -1.65 15.71
N ALA A 117 -8.48 -0.75 16.36
CA ALA A 117 -9.00 0.11 17.41
C ALA A 117 -10.12 1.05 16.89
N ARG A 118 -10.03 1.44 15.61
CA ARG A 118 -11.06 2.24 14.93
C ARG A 118 -12.22 1.43 14.37
N GLY A 119 -12.16 0.10 14.46
CA GLY A 119 -13.18 -0.78 13.89
C GLY A 119 -13.28 -0.69 12.37
N LEU A 120 -12.17 -0.38 11.69
CA LEU A 120 -12.15 -0.25 10.23
C LEU A 120 -12.20 -1.66 9.58
N PRO A 121 -13.01 -1.84 8.51
CA PRO A 121 -13.31 -3.16 7.98
C PRO A 121 -12.20 -3.69 7.08
N ASP A 122 -12.15 -5.02 7.00
CA ASP A 122 -11.35 -5.82 6.07
C ASP A 122 -9.95 -5.26 5.79
N PRO A 123 -9.01 -5.33 6.75
CA PRO A 123 -7.67 -4.78 6.56
C PRO A 123 -6.85 -5.59 5.55
N TRP A 124 -6.35 -4.90 4.52
CA TRP A 124 -5.41 -5.40 3.53
C TRP A 124 -4.09 -4.64 3.64
N LEU A 125 -2.98 -5.34 3.38
CA LEU A 125 -1.67 -4.72 3.37
C LEU A 125 -1.22 -4.45 1.93
N VAL A 126 -0.72 -3.25 1.66
CA VAL A 126 -0.10 -2.91 0.37
C VAL A 126 1.32 -2.44 0.63
N GLY A 127 2.30 -3.24 0.21
CA GLY A 127 3.71 -2.92 0.35
C GLY A 127 4.33 -2.61 -1.00
N TRP A 128 5.34 -1.75 -1.01
CA TRP A 128 6.12 -1.50 -2.21
C TRP A 128 7.61 -1.65 -1.92
N SER A 129 8.33 -2.42 -2.74
CA SER A 129 9.76 -2.67 -2.60
C SER A 129 10.10 -3.15 -1.18
N PHE A 130 10.95 -2.45 -0.42
CA PHE A 130 11.19 -2.73 1.00
C PHE A 130 9.91 -3.01 1.83
N GLY A 131 8.83 -2.28 1.60
CA GLY A 131 7.57 -2.49 2.31
C GLY A 131 6.96 -3.87 2.09
N THR A 132 7.25 -4.55 0.98
CA THR A 132 6.81 -5.93 0.74
C THR A 132 7.53 -6.90 1.68
N ASP A 133 8.82 -6.67 1.94
CA ASP A 133 9.57 -7.50 2.88
C ASP A 133 9.06 -7.34 4.31
N VAL A 134 8.73 -6.11 4.74
CA VAL A 134 8.12 -5.86 6.05
C VAL A 134 6.79 -6.61 6.18
N ILE A 135 5.95 -6.58 5.13
CA ILE A 135 4.67 -7.29 5.11
C ILE A 135 4.86 -8.80 5.14
N LEU A 136 5.76 -9.35 4.32
CA LEU A 136 5.98 -10.78 4.25
C LEU A 136 6.40 -11.34 5.61
N ARG A 137 7.28 -10.63 6.31
CA ARG A 137 7.80 -11.02 7.62
C ARG A 137 6.81 -10.85 8.77
N HIS A 138 6.00 -9.78 8.77
CA HIS A 138 5.25 -9.37 9.97
C HIS A 138 3.75 -9.17 9.75
N GLY A 139 3.28 -9.18 8.50
CA GLY A 139 1.91 -8.84 8.14
C GLY A 139 0.93 -10.01 8.14
N ASN A 140 1.40 -11.25 8.28
CA ASN A 140 0.57 -12.45 8.25
C ASN A 140 -0.14 -12.72 9.60
N VAL A 141 -0.94 -11.76 10.06
CA VAL A 141 -1.56 -11.75 11.39
C VAL A 141 -3.05 -11.43 11.30
N GLU A 142 -3.85 -11.86 12.28
CA GLU A 142 -5.26 -11.42 12.35
C GLU A 142 -5.36 -9.93 12.72
N PRO A 143 -6.34 -9.17 12.18
CA PRO A 143 -7.40 -9.59 11.26
C PRO A 143 -7.09 -9.33 9.77
N VAL A 144 -5.81 -9.30 9.37
CA VAL A 144 -5.42 -9.02 7.98
C VAL A 144 -6.01 -10.07 7.04
N ARG A 145 -6.69 -9.61 5.97
CA ARG A 145 -7.35 -10.44 4.96
C ARG A 145 -6.37 -11.01 3.93
N GLY A 146 -5.34 -10.23 3.62
CA GLY A 146 -4.32 -10.57 2.64
C GLY A 146 -3.40 -9.39 2.36
N ALA A 147 -2.49 -9.60 1.41
CA ALA A 147 -1.52 -8.58 1.01
C ALA A 147 -1.34 -8.48 -0.51
N ILE A 148 -1.00 -7.28 -0.94
CA ILE A 148 -0.63 -6.97 -2.32
C ILE A 148 0.77 -6.35 -2.30
N LEU A 149 1.71 -7.00 -2.99
CA LEU A 149 3.12 -6.68 -2.99
C LEU A 149 3.50 -6.04 -4.33
N LEU A 150 3.92 -4.78 -4.30
CA LEU A 150 4.38 -4.05 -5.48
C LEU A 150 5.90 -4.16 -5.58
N SER A 151 6.40 -4.72 -6.69
CA SER A 151 7.83 -4.92 -6.95
C SER A 151 8.58 -5.61 -5.78
N PRO A 152 8.19 -6.82 -5.35
CA PRO A 152 8.77 -7.47 -4.18
C PRO A 152 10.20 -7.96 -4.44
N PRO A 153 11.26 -7.37 -3.84
CA PRO A 153 12.63 -7.77 -4.13
C PRO A 153 13.06 -9.03 -3.35
N LEU A 154 12.27 -9.46 -2.35
CA LEU A 154 12.58 -10.57 -1.44
C LEU A 154 13.98 -10.44 -0.82
N ARG A 155 14.32 -9.23 -0.37
CA ARG A 155 15.67 -8.93 0.12
C ARG A 155 15.87 -9.32 1.59
N PHE A 156 14.82 -9.19 2.40
CA PHE A 156 14.87 -9.42 3.84
C PHE A 156 13.96 -10.56 4.29
N SER A 157 12.95 -10.90 3.49
CA SER A 157 12.08 -12.04 3.70
C SER A 157 12.85 -13.34 3.50
N THR A 158 12.53 -14.33 4.32
CA THR A 158 13.09 -15.67 4.30
C THR A 158 12.09 -16.69 3.75
N ASP A 159 12.55 -17.90 3.46
CA ASP A 159 11.67 -18.96 3.00
C ASP A 159 10.65 -19.37 4.09
N ASP A 160 11.01 -19.25 5.38
CA ASP A 160 10.08 -19.47 6.50
C ASP A 160 8.95 -18.44 6.52
N ASP A 161 9.25 -17.18 6.18
CA ASP A 161 8.22 -16.14 6.07
C ASP A 161 7.21 -16.49 4.97
N LEU A 162 7.71 -16.94 3.80
CA LEU A 162 6.85 -17.39 2.69
C LEU A 162 6.03 -18.63 3.08
N GLN A 163 6.63 -19.59 3.78
CA GLN A 163 5.93 -20.77 4.28
C GLN A 163 4.84 -20.42 5.30
N GLY A 164 5.03 -19.35 6.07
CA GLY A 164 4.01 -18.79 6.95
C GLY A 164 2.77 -18.33 6.16
N TRP A 165 2.95 -17.62 5.05
CA TRP A 165 1.85 -17.23 4.16
C TRP A 165 1.19 -18.42 3.46
N ALA A 166 1.97 -19.42 3.03
CA ALA A 166 1.43 -20.67 2.49
C ALA A 166 0.51 -21.36 3.51
N SER A 167 0.94 -21.42 4.77
CA SER A 167 0.23 -22.12 5.84
C SER A 167 -1.04 -21.37 6.28
N SER A 168 -1.06 -20.04 6.20
CA SER A 168 -2.22 -19.25 6.61
C SER A 168 -3.37 -19.26 5.60
N GLY A 169 -3.10 -19.58 4.33
CA GLY A 169 -4.09 -19.52 3.27
C GLY A 169 -4.59 -18.10 2.94
N ARG A 170 -3.99 -17.05 3.51
CA ARG A 170 -4.36 -15.66 3.23
C ARG A 170 -4.01 -15.30 1.80
N ALA A 171 -4.83 -14.43 1.20
CA ALA A 171 -4.60 -13.98 -0.17
C ALA A 171 -3.28 -13.20 -0.27
N LEU A 172 -2.50 -13.50 -1.31
CA LEU A 172 -1.24 -12.82 -1.59
C LEU A 172 -1.11 -12.57 -3.09
N THR A 173 -0.96 -11.32 -3.49
CA THR A 173 -0.72 -10.96 -4.89
C THR A 173 0.59 -10.21 -5.02
N CYS A 174 1.41 -10.59 -5.99
CA CYS A 174 2.65 -9.93 -6.34
C CYS A 174 2.50 -9.26 -7.70
N LEU A 175 2.50 -7.92 -7.72
CA LEU A 175 2.60 -7.14 -8.94
C LEU A 175 4.07 -6.91 -9.26
N VAL A 176 4.52 -7.50 -10.36
CA VAL A 176 5.93 -7.58 -10.74
C VAL A 176 6.13 -6.87 -12.07
N PRO A 177 6.87 -5.75 -12.11
CA PRO A 177 7.18 -5.08 -13.38
C PRO A 177 8.00 -5.98 -14.30
N GLU A 178 7.71 -5.98 -15.60
CA GLU A 178 8.47 -6.72 -16.61
C GLU A 178 9.97 -6.33 -16.58
N LEU A 179 10.24 -5.03 -16.43
CA LEU A 179 11.57 -4.45 -16.46
C LEU A 179 12.09 -4.14 -15.04
N ASP A 180 11.71 -4.95 -14.05
CA ASP A 180 12.26 -4.85 -12.70
C ASP A 180 13.74 -5.26 -12.69
N ASP A 181 14.55 -4.51 -11.93
CA ASP A 181 15.99 -4.73 -11.80
C ASP A 181 16.34 -5.76 -10.70
N TYR A 182 15.40 -6.08 -9.81
CA TYR A 182 15.61 -6.97 -8.66
C TYR A 182 14.93 -8.33 -8.84
N LEU A 183 13.65 -8.34 -9.22
CA LEU A 183 12.89 -9.58 -9.38
C LEU A 183 11.91 -9.45 -10.55
N ARG A 184 12.13 -10.23 -11.61
CA ARG A 184 11.28 -10.26 -12.81
C ARG A 184 10.18 -11.32 -12.71
N PRO A 185 9.10 -11.23 -13.53
CA PRO A 185 7.92 -12.07 -13.37
C PRO A 185 8.19 -13.58 -13.34
N ASP A 186 9.05 -14.11 -14.22
CA ASP A 186 9.33 -15.55 -14.25
C ASP A 186 10.02 -16.02 -12.96
N ALA A 187 11.06 -15.31 -12.53
CA ALA A 187 11.75 -15.59 -11.27
C ALA A 187 10.83 -15.40 -10.05
N ALA A 188 9.93 -14.40 -10.10
CA ALA A 188 8.92 -14.22 -9.05
C ALA A 188 7.96 -15.41 -8.97
N ARG A 189 7.49 -15.96 -10.10
CA ARG A 189 6.64 -17.15 -10.12
C ARG A 189 7.34 -18.34 -9.46
N GLU A 190 8.62 -18.55 -9.74
CA GLU A 190 9.41 -19.61 -9.11
C GLU A 190 9.53 -19.40 -7.59
N ARG A 191 9.89 -18.18 -7.15
CA ARG A 191 10.08 -17.86 -5.72
C ARG A 191 8.79 -17.95 -4.92
N PHE A 192 7.67 -17.50 -5.47
CA PHE A 192 6.38 -17.51 -4.79
C PHE A 192 5.60 -18.83 -4.94
N ALA A 193 6.08 -19.81 -5.73
CA ALA A 193 5.43 -21.11 -5.92
C ALA A 193 5.25 -21.92 -4.64
N VAL A 194 6.02 -21.63 -3.57
CA VAL A 194 5.86 -22.23 -2.24
C VAL A 194 4.53 -21.84 -1.57
N ILE A 195 3.88 -20.75 -2.02
CA ILE A 195 2.58 -20.26 -1.54
C ILE A 195 1.51 -20.64 -2.57
N PRO A 196 0.72 -21.72 -2.36
CA PRO A 196 -0.17 -22.26 -3.40
C PRO A 196 -1.23 -21.29 -3.90
N GLN A 197 -1.65 -20.36 -3.05
CA GLN A 197 -2.66 -19.34 -3.35
C GLN A 197 -2.06 -17.99 -3.80
N ALA A 198 -0.74 -17.87 -3.93
CA ALA A 198 -0.13 -16.63 -4.38
C ALA A 198 -0.36 -16.40 -5.88
N GLU A 199 -0.75 -15.18 -6.23
CA GLU A 199 -0.83 -14.73 -7.61
C GLU A 199 0.39 -13.89 -7.96
N VAL A 200 1.04 -14.16 -9.09
CA VAL A 200 2.10 -13.30 -9.64
C VAL A 200 1.63 -12.69 -10.95
N VAL A 201 1.42 -11.37 -10.93
CA VAL A 201 0.97 -10.56 -12.06
C VAL A 201 2.17 -9.82 -12.64
N GLY A 202 2.63 -10.25 -13.81
CA GLY A 202 3.62 -9.50 -14.60
C GLY A 202 2.97 -8.28 -15.24
N VAL A 203 3.62 -7.11 -15.18
CA VAL A 203 3.13 -5.88 -15.81
C VAL A 203 4.09 -5.40 -16.88
N ASP A 204 3.64 -5.47 -18.13
CA ASP A 204 4.40 -5.11 -19.32
C ASP A 204 4.84 -3.64 -19.30
N ASN A 205 6.06 -3.39 -19.79
CA ASN A 205 6.69 -2.08 -19.89
C ASN A 205 6.82 -1.29 -18.58
N ALA A 206 6.46 -1.89 -17.43
CA ALA A 206 6.62 -1.27 -16.12
C ALA A 206 8.03 -1.49 -15.58
N LYS A 207 8.48 -0.56 -14.73
CA LYS A 207 9.75 -0.62 -13.99
C LYS A 207 9.48 -0.62 -12.49
N HIS A 208 10.51 -0.95 -11.70
CA HIS A 208 10.47 -1.06 -10.24
C HIS A 208 9.70 0.08 -9.54
N LEU A 209 9.83 1.30 -10.06
CA LEU A 209 9.28 2.50 -9.45
C LEU A 209 7.84 2.85 -9.87
N TRP A 210 7.20 2.13 -10.79
CA TRP A 210 5.82 2.43 -11.22
C TRP A 210 5.59 3.90 -11.63
N VAL A 211 6.56 4.49 -12.32
CA VAL A 211 6.49 5.91 -12.72
C VAL A 211 5.46 6.08 -13.84
N GLY A 212 4.72 7.19 -13.79
CA GLY A 212 3.71 7.55 -14.79
C GLY A 212 2.28 7.20 -14.39
N GLU A 213 1.32 7.95 -14.93
CA GLU A 213 -0.11 7.76 -14.62
C GLU A 213 -0.65 6.43 -15.14
N SER A 214 -0.14 5.92 -16.26
CA SER A 214 -0.49 4.59 -16.77
C SER A 214 -0.13 3.49 -15.76
N SER A 215 1.12 3.49 -15.28
CA SER A 215 1.61 2.54 -14.27
C SER A 215 0.77 2.60 -12.99
N VAL A 216 0.48 3.82 -12.50
CA VAL A 216 -0.36 3.98 -11.30
C VAL A 216 -1.78 3.48 -11.56
N SER A 217 -2.39 3.81 -12.70
CA SER A 217 -3.74 3.36 -13.04
C SER A 217 -3.84 1.84 -13.06
N ILE A 218 -2.85 1.14 -13.64
CA ILE A 218 -2.76 -0.32 -13.61
C ILE A 218 -2.69 -0.80 -12.16
N VAL A 219 -1.75 -0.29 -11.36
CA VAL A 219 -1.58 -0.70 -9.96
C VAL A 219 -2.87 -0.50 -9.15
N LEU A 220 -3.53 0.65 -9.29
CA LEU A 220 -4.77 0.93 -8.55
C LEU A 220 -5.91 0.00 -8.98
N ASN A 221 -6.06 -0.28 -10.27
CA ASN A 221 -7.07 -1.23 -10.75
C ASN A 221 -6.79 -2.64 -10.24
N GLU A 222 -5.54 -3.11 -10.30
CA GLU A 222 -5.17 -4.44 -9.82
C GLU A 222 -5.38 -4.59 -8.30
N ILE A 223 -5.12 -3.54 -7.53
CA ILE A 223 -5.41 -3.51 -6.09
C ILE A 223 -6.92 -3.59 -5.85
N VAL A 224 -7.70 -2.75 -6.52
CA VAL A 224 -9.16 -2.70 -6.29
C VAL A 224 -9.84 -3.96 -6.80
N ALA A 225 -9.35 -4.60 -7.86
CA ALA A 225 -9.87 -5.88 -8.35
C ALA A 225 -9.82 -6.99 -7.29
N ARG A 226 -8.87 -6.93 -6.35
CA ARG A 226 -8.68 -7.94 -5.29
C ARG A 226 -9.39 -7.60 -3.99
N ILE A 227 -9.54 -6.31 -3.70
CA ILE A 227 -10.15 -5.85 -2.45
C ILE A 227 -11.66 -5.61 -2.64
N VAL A 228 -12.05 -4.94 -3.71
CA VAL A 228 -13.45 -4.58 -4.01
C VAL A 228 -13.73 -4.76 -5.51
N PRO A 229 -13.79 -6.00 -6.02
CA PRO A 229 -13.90 -6.29 -7.46
C PRO A 229 -15.08 -5.62 -8.16
N SER A 230 -16.16 -5.29 -7.43
CA SER A 230 -17.31 -4.57 -7.98
C SER A 230 -17.03 -3.09 -8.34
N ARG A 231 -15.81 -2.59 -8.08
CA ARG A 231 -15.40 -1.19 -8.33
C ARG A 231 -14.39 -1.04 -9.47
N VAL A 232 -14.02 -2.13 -10.15
CA VAL A 232 -13.18 -2.08 -11.35
C VAL A 232 -14.02 -2.19 -12.64
N PRO A 233 -13.60 -1.56 -13.75
CA PRO A 233 -12.46 -0.65 -13.84
C PRO A 233 -12.73 0.67 -13.09
N LEU A 234 -11.68 1.23 -12.49
CA LEU A 234 -11.75 2.54 -11.84
C LEU A 234 -12.04 3.62 -12.90
N PRO A 235 -12.92 4.59 -12.61
CA PRO A 235 -13.18 5.72 -13.52
C PRO A 235 -11.90 6.50 -13.86
N SER A 236 -11.80 6.96 -15.11
CA SER A 236 -10.74 7.87 -15.57
C SER A 236 -11.14 9.35 -15.50
N THR A 237 -12.41 9.61 -15.20
CA THR A 237 -13.03 10.93 -15.02
C THR A 237 -13.76 11.00 -13.68
N TRP A 238 -14.02 12.23 -13.21
CA TRP A 238 -14.73 12.50 -11.97
C TRP A 238 -15.73 13.64 -12.16
N ALA A 239 -16.98 13.41 -11.76
CA ALA A 239 -18.08 14.37 -11.91
C ALA A 239 -18.22 15.35 -10.72
N GLY A 240 -17.53 15.09 -9.60
CA GLY A 240 -17.63 15.87 -8.38
C GLY A 240 -16.49 16.88 -8.21
N GLU A 241 -16.43 17.51 -7.04
CA GLU A 241 -15.31 18.37 -6.68
C GLU A 241 -14.00 17.57 -6.72
N MET A 242 -12.98 18.13 -7.37
CA MET A 242 -11.64 17.56 -7.42
C MET A 242 -10.65 18.70 -7.27
N THR A 243 -9.75 18.58 -6.30
CA THR A 243 -8.66 19.54 -6.14
C THR A 243 -7.40 19.01 -6.84
N ARG A 244 -6.46 19.92 -7.09
CA ARG A 244 -5.17 19.60 -7.68
C ARG A 244 -4.10 19.85 -6.64
N TRP A 245 -3.32 18.82 -6.33
CA TRP A 245 -2.14 18.99 -5.49
C TRP A 245 -1.13 19.89 -6.22
N SER A 246 -0.70 20.95 -5.55
CA SER A 246 0.41 21.81 -5.95
C SER A 246 1.49 21.76 -4.88
N ASP A 247 2.75 21.62 -5.29
CA ASP A 247 3.90 21.72 -4.38
C ASP A 247 4.21 23.18 -3.96
N LEU A 248 3.21 24.07 -4.02
CA LEU A 248 3.29 25.50 -3.68
C LEU A 248 2.73 25.75 -2.27
#